data_AF-A0A5J5AUC3-F1
#
_entry.id   AF-A0A5J5AUC3-F1
#
_cell.length_a   1.000
_cell.length_b   1.000
_cell.length_c   1.000
_cell.angle_alpha   90.00
_cell.angle_beta   90.00
_cell.angle_gamma   90.00
#
_symmetry.space_group_name_H-M   'P 1'
#
loop_
_entity.id
_entity.type
_entity.pdbx_description
1 polymer ?
#
loop_
_entity_poly.entity_id
_entity_poly.type
_entity_poly.pdbx_seq_one_letter_code
_entity_poly.pdbx_strand_id
1 'polypeptide(L)'
;MAAKPVTPCLVLLVLISLLLFHASAIPLRRLKSLQAIKKLNLKGPYLGLITVYPPEEDAFFATGAFKPEPKHPFLDLSGRRFRVGKVHGKKVIYVRCGVGMVNAAAATQQMLDLFDIMGVVHFGIAGNANNSMSIGDVTIPKQFAHTGIWDWLKPNGTLESDIVAQLDFESYNVPEGEGINLLGRIGYRSEQLFSELGKPNAAQRLLWLQISQNWLQLATSLEGMELERCVNSSFCLPQKPKLVVGLGGSTANIFVDNAAYRDFLFQTFQISSVDMESAAVVMTSLSNGFPVIVIRGLSDLAGGQPGQNSIDIFGPLAALNAAKAVAIKKLNLKGPYLGLITVYPPEENAFFVTGAFKPEPKHPFLDLSDRRFRVGKVHGKKVIYVRCGVGMVNAAAATQQMLDLFDIMGVVHFGIAGNANNSMSIGDVTIPKQFAHTGIWDWLKPNGTLESDIVAQLDFESYNVPEGEGINLLGRIGYRSEQLFSVLGKPNAAQRLLWLRISQNWLQLATSLEGMELERCVNSSFCLPQKPKLVVGLGGSINNIFVDNAAYRDFLFQTFQISSVDMESAAVVMTSLSNGFIQDYLT
;
A
#
# COMPACT_ATOMS: atom_id res chain seq x y z
N MET A 1 69.33 -38.02 29.74
CA MET A 1 68.58 -36.80 29.36
C MET A 1 67.14 -36.97 29.82
N ALA A 2 66.76 -36.30 30.90
CA ALA A 2 65.42 -36.41 31.49
C ALA A 2 64.44 -35.51 30.71
N ALA A 3 63.45 -36.11 30.06
CA ALA A 3 62.31 -35.40 29.51
C ALA A 3 61.33 -35.09 30.66
N LYS A 4 61.11 -33.80 30.93
CA LYS A 4 60.16 -33.33 31.96
C LYS A 4 58.73 -33.78 31.62
N PRO A 5 57.89 -34.10 32.62
CA PRO A 5 56.49 -34.45 32.40
C PRO A 5 55.73 -33.20 31.95
N VAL A 6 55.04 -33.29 30.80
CA VAL A 6 54.11 -32.26 30.36
C VAL A 6 52.94 -32.24 31.35
N THR A 7 52.73 -31.09 31.98
CA THR A 7 51.74 -30.86 33.03
C THR A 7 50.32 -31.20 32.54
N PRO A 8 49.47 -31.92 33.31
CA PRO A 8 48.10 -32.24 32.91
C PRO A 8 47.26 -31.01 32.55
N CYS A 9 47.59 -29.86 33.14
CA CYS A 9 46.95 -28.57 32.87
C CYS A 9 47.19 -28.05 31.44
N LEU A 10 48.36 -28.35 30.84
CA LEU A 10 48.68 -27.93 29.48
C LEU A 10 47.89 -28.74 28.45
N VAL A 11 47.71 -30.04 28.71
CA VAL A 11 46.89 -30.93 27.86
C VAL A 11 45.41 -30.56 27.97
N LEU A 12 44.94 -30.19 29.16
CA LEU A 12 43.57 -29.70 29.36
C LEU A 12 43.35 -28.33 28.70
N LEU A 13 44.31 -27.40 28.78
CA LEU A 13 44.26 -26.11 28.08
C LEU A 13 44.33 -26.27 26.56
N VAL A 14 45.14 -27.21 26.06
CA VAL A 14 45.19 -27.54 24.62
C VAL A 14 43.88 -28.20 24.17
N LEU A 15 43.30 -29.11 24.95
CA LEU A 15 41.98 -29.72 24.69
C LEU A 15 40.85 -28.69 24.76
N ILE A 16 40.83 -27.80 25.75
CA ILE A 16 39.87 -26.70 25.85
C ILE A 16 40.08 -25.73 24.68
N SER A 17 41.32 -25.43 24.28
CA SER A 17 41.60 -24.62 23.10
C SER A 17 41.14 -25.30 21.81
N LEU A 18 41.35 -26.61 21.65
CA LEU A 18 40.90 -27.40 20.49
C LEU A 18 39.36 -27.56 20.47
N LEU A 19 38.72 -27.60 21.64
CA LEU A 19 37.26 -27.56 21.80
C LEU A 19 36.70 -26.14 21.54
N LEU A 20 37.44 -25.08 21.87
CA LEU A 20 37.12 -23.68 21.54
C LEU A 20 37.42 -23.33 20.06
N PHE A 21 38.32 -24.08 19.40
CA PHE A 21 38.59 -24.01 17.96
C PHE A 21 37.55 -24.75 17.11
N HIS A 22 36.55 -25.41 17.72
CA HIS A 22 35.22 -25.52 17.11
C HIS A 22 34.47 -24.18 17.20
N ALA A 23 35.19 -23.08 16.95
CA ALA A 23 34.61 -21.83 16.55
C ALA A 23 33.66 -22.17 15.41
N SER A 24 32.38 -21.97 15.67
CA SER A 24 31.26 -22.19 14.77
C SER A 24 31.58 -21.59 13.40
N ALA A 25 32.18 -22.41 12.53
CA ALA A 25 32.50 -22.02 11.18
C ALA A 25 31.17 -21.91 10.46
N ILE A 26 30.59 -20.71 10.49
CA ILE A 26 29.44 -20.36 9.66
C ILE A 26 29.85 -20.78 8.24
N PRO A 27 29.13 -21.73 7.60
CA PRO A 27 29.54 -22.24 6.31
C PRO A 27 29.81 -21.08 5.35
N LEU A 28 30.89 -21.12 4.56
CA LEU A 28 31.28 -20.02 3.68
C LEU A 28 30.11 -19.53 2.79
N ARG A 29 29.21 -20.46 2.39
CA ARG A 29 27.97 -20.15 1.67
C ARG A 29 27.02 -19.26 2.48
N ARG A 30 26.86 -19.49 3.78
CA ARG A 30 26.04 -18.68 4.69
C ARG A 30 26.64 -17.29 4.93
N LEU A 31 27.97 -17.18 5.04
CA LEU A 31 28.66 -15.88 5.09
C LEU A 31 28.42 -15.05 3.82
N LYS A 32 28.55 -15.66 2.63
CA LYS A 32 28.26 -15.01 1.34
C LYS A 32 26.80 -14.55 1.26
N SER A 33 25.84 -15.39 1.67
CA SER A 33 24.43 -15.01 1.70
C SER A 33 24.17 -13.83 2.64
N LEU A 34 24.74 -13.82 3.85
CA LEU A 34 24.58 -12.70 4.80
C LEU A 34 25.15 -11.38 4.27
N GLN A 35 26.29 -11.42 3.57
CA GLN A 35 26.84 -10.23 2.93
C GLN A 35 25.95 -9.71 1.80
N ALA A 36 25.39 -10.62 0.99
CA ALA A 36 24.44 -10.25 -0.06
C ALA A 36 23.15 -9.66 0.53
N ILE A 37 22.62 -10.27 1.60
CA ILE A 37 21.46 -9.79 2.34
C ILE A 37 21.69 -8.36 2.86
N LYS A 38 22.84 -8.09 3.50
CA LYS A 38 23.18 -6.72 3.94
C LYS A 38 23.13 -5.72 2.78
N LYS A 39 23.67 -6.08 1.60
CA LYS A 39 23.63 -5.22 0.41
C LYS A 39 22.22 -5.05 -0.15
N LEU A 40 21.37 -6.06 -0.04
CA LEU A 40 19.97 -5.99 -0.45
C LEU A 40 19.17 -5.08 0.48
N ASN A 41 19.35 -5.21 1.80
CA ASN A 41 18.63 -4.39 2.78
C ASN A 41 18.98 -2.90 2.67
N LEU A 42 20.20 -2.54 2.25
CA LEU A 42 20.55 -1.16 1.89
C LEU A 42 19.72 -0.60 0.71
N LYS A 43 19.14 -1.48 -0.11
CA LYS A 43 18.25 -1.12 -1.22
C LYS A 43 16.78 -1.37 -0.88
N GLY A 44 16.42 -1.79 0.32
CA GLY A 44 15.03 -2.00 0.72
C GLY A 44 14.22 -0.70 0.80
N PRO A 45 12.99 -0.74 1.32
CA PRO A 45 12.27 -1.95 1.74
C PRO A 45 11.69 -2.76 0.57
N TYR A 46 11.31 -4.01 0.84
CA TYR A 46 10.74 -4.98 -0.10
C TYR A 46 9.35 -5.47 0.34
N LEU A 47 8.47 -5.76 -0.62
CA LEU A 47 7.26 -6.54 -0.34
C LEU A 47 7.61 -8.04 -0.31
N GLY A 48 7.21 -8.74 0.75
CA GLY A 48 7.34 -10.18 0.86
C GLY A 48 6.24 -10.91 0.09
N LEU A 49 6.59 -11.80 -0.82
CA LEU A 49 5.65 -12.65 -1.56
C LEU A 49 5.88 -14.11 -1.15
N ILE A 50 4.86 -14.78 -0.63
CA ILE A 50 4.95 -16.16 -0.14
C ILE A 50 3.93 -17.04 -0.86
N THR A 51 4.41 -18.10 -1.49
CA THR A 51 3.57 -19.18 -2.04
C THR A 51 4.00 -20.53 -1.47
N VAL A 52 3.27 -21.61 -1.76
CA VAL A 52 3.45 -22.91 -1.10
C VAL A 52 4.22 -23.91 -1.94
N TYR A 53 3.75 -24.21 -3.16
CA TYR A 53 4.21 -25.38 -3.94
C TYR A 53 4.27 -25.10 -5.47
N PRO A 54 4.83 -26.00 -6.29
CA PRO A 54 5.22 -25.67 -7.67
C PRO A 54 4.13 -25.10 -8.59
N PRO A 55 2.89 -25.64 -8.66
CA PRO A 55 1.84 -25.07 -9.51
C PRO A 55 1.51 -23.59 -9.22
N GLU A 56 1.60 -23.17 -7.95
CA GLU A 56 1.40 -21.76 -7.58
C GLU A 56 2.59 -20.89 -7.98
N GLU A 57 3.82 -21.41 -7.82
CA GLU A 57 5.04 -20.76 -8.28
C GLU A 57 5.03 -20.57 -9.80
N ASP A 58 4.71 -21.63 -10.53
CA ASP A 58 4.67 -21.67 -11.99
C ASP A 58 3.60 -20.71 -12.51
N ALA A 59 2.41 -20.71 -11.90
CA ALA A 59 1.33 -19.78 -12.24
C ALA A 59 1.73 -18.31 -12.03
N PHE A 60 2.43 -17.99 -10.93
CA PHE A 60 2.93 -16.64 -10.68
C PHE A 60 3.96 -16.19 -11.71
N PHE A 61 4.96 -17.03 -12.01
CA PHE A 61 5.97 -16.66 -12.99
C PHE A 61 5.43 -16.63 -14.43
N ALA A 62 4.43 -17.45 -14.76
CA ALA A 62 3.74 -17.42 -16.04
C ALA A 62 3.03 -16.09 -16.33
N THR A 63 2.69 -15.29 -15.30
CA THR A 63 2.16 -13.93 -15.49
C THR A 63 3.16 -12.98 -16.18
N GLY A 64 4.45 -13.30 -16.15
CA GLY A 64 5.52 -12.43 -16.67
C GLY A 64 5.73 -11.13 -15.87
N ALA A 65 5.04 -10.96 -14.74
CA ALA A 65 5.09 -9.71 -13.98
C ALA A 65 6.37 -9.55 -13.15
N PHE A 66 6.98 -10.67 -12.74
CA PHE A 66 8.21 -10.68 -11.95
C PHE A 66 9.44 -10.47 -12.84
N LYS A 67 10.23 -9.45 -12.51
CA LYS A 67 11.52 -9.14 -13.15
C LYS A 67 12.64 -9.35 -12.13
N PRO A 68 13.56 -10.31 -12.34
CA PRO A 68 14.64 -10.60 -11.38
C PRO A 68 15.63 -9.43 -11.26
N GLU A 69 16.21 -9.25 -10.08
CA GLU A 69 17.30 -8.30 -9.85
C GLU A 69 18.58 -8.79 -10.58
N PRO A 70 19.23 -7.96 -11.42
CA PRO A 70 20.33 -8.43 -12.27
C PRO A 70 21.55 -8.97 -11.52
N LYS A 71 21.90 -8.37 -10.37
CA LYS A 71 23.13 -8.73 -9.62
C LYS A 71 22.92 -9.89 -8.65
N HIS A 72 21.77 -9.94 -7.99
CA HIS A 72 21.44 -10.93 -6.97
C HIS A 72 20.02 -11.42 -7.21
N PRO A 73 19.77 -12.21 -8.28
CA PRO A 73 18.41 -12.61 -8.66
C PRO A 73 17.76 -13.54 -7.64
N PHE A 74 18.56 -14.25 -6.83
CA PHE A 74 18.09 -15.07 -5.73
C PHE A 74 19.17 -15.34 -4.69
N LEU A 75 18.73 -15.84 -3.53
CA LEU A 75 19.52 -16.37 -2.43
C LEU A 75 18.92 -17.69 -1.97
N ASP A 76 19.75 -18.71 -1.82
CA ASP A 76 19.30 -19.99 -1.26
C ASP A 76 19.59 -20.01 0.26
N LEU A 77 18.56 -20.18 1.07
CA LEU A 77 18.59 -20.18 2.54
C LEU A 77 17.78 -21.37 3.06
N SER A 78 18.37 -22.20 3.91
CA SER A 78 17.70 -23.36 4.51
C SER A 78 16.93 -24.24 3.51
N GLY A 79 17.50 -24.46 2.32
CA GLY A 79 16.88 -25.25 1.24
C GLY A 79 15.80 -24.52 0.42
N ARG A 80 15.50 -23.25 0.74
CA ARG A 80 14.51 -22.42 0.04
C ARG A 80 15.19 -21.36 -0.81
N ARG A 81 14.63 -21.05 -1.96
CA ARG A 81 15.11 -20.00 -2.85
C ARG A 81 14.31 -18.73 -2.65
N PHE A 82 14.94 -17.71 -2.07
CA PHE A 82 14.43 -16.36 -1.97
C PHE A 82 14.80 -15.61 -3.25
N ARG A 83 13.84 -15.34 -4.12
CA ARG A 83 14.05 -14.62 -5.38
C ARG A 83 13.88 -13.14 -5.16
N VAL A 84 14.84 -12.35 -5.62
CA VAL A 84 14.85 -10.90 -5.45
C VAL A 84 14.54 -10.28 -6.80
N GLY A 85 13.60 -9.35 -6.82
CA GLY A 85 13.21 -8.71 -8.07
C GLY A 85 12.21 -7.59 -7.90
N LYS A 86 11.43 -7.37 -8.96
CA LYS A 86 10.37 -6.38 -9.01
C LYS A 86 9.12 -6.96 -9.64
N VAL A 87 7.96 -6.57 -9.12
CA VAL A 87 6.66 -6.75 -9.78
C VAL A 87 6.13 -5.35 -10.09
N HIS A 88 5.88 -5.06 -11.38
CA HIS A 88 5.47 -3.72 -11.84
C HIS A 88 6.31 -2.56 -11.27
N GLY A 89 7.62 -2.77 -11.14
CA GLY A 89 8.57 -1.77 -10.64
C GLY A 89 8.70 -1.72 -9.10
N LYS A 90 7.76 -2.30 -8.35
CA LYS A 90 7.83 -2.40 -6.88
C LYS A 90 8.78 -3.55 -6.50
N LYS A 91 9.68 -3.31 -5.54
CA LYS A 91 10.71 -4.29 -5.11
C LYS A 91 10.04 -5.40 -4.31
N VAL A 92 10.34 -6.65 -4.65
CA VAL A 92 9.78 -7.82 -3.98
C VAL A 92 10.84 -8.85 -3.64
N ILE A 93 10.59 -9.59 -2.55
CA ILE A 93 11.29 -10.82 -2.22
C ILE A 93 10.25 -11.93 -2.23
N TYR A 94 10.44 -12.88 -3.14
CA TYR A 94 9.55 -14.02 -3.32
C TYR A 94 10.16 -15.27 -2.73
N VAL A 95 9.34 -16.10 -2.06
CA VAL A 95 9.74 -17.44 -1.62
C VAL A 95 8.59 -18.44 -1.78
N ARG A 96 8.95 -19.67 -2.15
CA ARG A 96 8.10 -20.85 -2.01
C ARG A 96 8.39 -21.51 -0.66
N CYS A 97 7.43 -21.47 0.27
CA CYS A 97 7.64 -21.88 1.66
C CYS A 97 7.69 -23.40 1.84
N GLY A 98 6.93 -24.16 1.04
CA GLY A 98 6.66 -25.59 1.21
C GLY A 98 5.35 -25.84 1.96
N VAL A 99 4.76 -27.02 1.75
CA VAL A 99 3.45 -27.41 2.32
C VAL A 99 3.50 -27.54 3.83
N GLY A 100 2.44 -27.09 4.49
CA GLY A 100 2.21 -27.20 5.93
C GLY A 100 2.66 -25.98 6.73
N MET A 101 2.02 -25.80 7.88
CA MET A 101 2.16 -24.62 8.74
C MET A 101 3.59 -24.39 9.24
N VAL A 102 4.35 -25.45 9.52
CA VAL A 102 5.75 -25.34 10.00
C VAL A 102 6.66 -24.76 8.92
N ASN A 103 6.48 -25.19 7.67
CA ASN A 103 7.23 -24.67 6.53
C ASN A 103 6.88 -23.21 6.27
N ALA A 104 5.59 -22.88 6.31
CA ALA A 104 5.08 -21.53 6.16
C ALA A 104 5.63 -20.57 7.23
N ALA A 105 5.55 -20.95 8.51
CA ALA A 105 6.10 -20.16 9.62
C ALA A 105 7.62 -19.99 9.50
N ALA A 106 8.37 -21.07 9.24
CA ALA A 106 9.84 -21.00 9.12
C ALA A 106 10.30 -20.12 7.94
N ALA A 107 9.63 -20.20 6.80
CA ALA A 107 9.94 -19.37 5.63
C ALA A 107 9.59 -17.89 5.88
N THR A 108 8.45 -17.65 6.54
CA THR A 108 7.98 -16.29 6.86
C THR A 108 8.91 -15.64 7.88
N GLN A 109 9.23 -16.32 8.99
CA GLN A 109 10.17 -15.80 10.00
C GLN A 109 11.55 -15.55 9.39
N GLN A 110 12.07 -16.49 8.59
CA GLN A 110 13.34 -16.30 7.90
C GLN A 110 13.33 -15.11 6.92
N MET A 111 12.18 -14.82 6.29
CA MET A 111 12.03 -13.64 5.44
C MET A 111 12.12 -12.34 6.27
N LEU A 112 11.35 -12.27 7.35
CA LEU A 112 11.23 -11.08 8.20
C LEU A 112 12.52 -10.78 8.96
N ASP A 113 13.23 -11.80 9.44
CA ASP A 113 14.49 -11.63 10.18
C ASP A 113 15.65 -11.14 9.30
N LEU A 114 15.67 -11.58 8.05
CA LEU A 114 16.84 -11.41 7.20
C LEU A 114 16.70 -10.24 6.24
N PHE A 115 15.49 -9.91 5.80
CA PHE A 115 15.28 -8.90 4.76
C PHE A 115 14.55 -7.67 5.29
N ASP A 116 14.84 -6.51 4.70
CA ASP A 116 14.11 -5.27 4.98
C ASP A 116 12.71 -5.33 4.32
N ILE A 117 11.74 -5.92 5.02
CA ILE A 117 10.38 -6.19 4.53
C ILE A 117 9.42 -5.08 5.00
N MET A 118 8.47 -4.66 4.15
CA MET A 118 7.39 -3.73 4.55
C MET A 118 6.06 -4.40 4.85
N GLY A 119 5.88 -5.66 4.47
CA GLY A 119 4.67 -6.45 4.65
C GLY A 119 4.68 -7.70 3.78
N VAL A 120 3.69 -8.58 3.98
CA VAL A 120 3.63 -9.91 3.38
C VAL A 120 2.34 -10.12 2.58
N VAL A 121 2.47 -10.53 1.33
CA VAL A 121 1.38 -11.08 0.52
C VAL A 121 1.58 -12.57 0.43
N HIS A 122 0.68 -13.33 1.06
CA HIS A 122 0.63 -14.76 0.92
C HIS A 122 -0.44 -15.13 -0.12
N PHE A 123 -0.10 -16.00 -1.06
CA PHE A 123 -1.06 -16.40 -2.07
C PHE A 123 -0.85 -17.83 -2.55
N GLY A 124 -1.94 -18.44 -2.98
CA GLY A 124 -1.98 -19.83 -3.41
C GLY A 124 -3.40 -20.32 -3.64
N ILE A 125 -3.60 -21.62 -3.58
CA ILE A 125 -4.92 -22.25 -3.69
C ILE A 125 -5.50 -22.63 -2.33
N ALA A 126 -6.80 -22.90 -2.27
CA ALA A 126 -7.52 -23.41 -1.10
C ALA A 126 -8.75 -24.22 -1.52
N GLY A 127 -9.24 -25.08 -0.63
CA GLY A 127 -10.53 -25.75 -0.79
C GLY A 127 -11.70 -24.83 -0.43
N ASN A 128 -12.84 -25.01 -1.08
CA ASN A 128 -14.03 -24.19 -0.84
C ASN A 128 -15.02 -24.84 0.14
N ALA A 129 -15.21 -24.21 1.30
CA ALA A 129 -16.21 -24.62 2.29
C ALA A 129 -17.55 -23.87 2.18
N ASN A 130 -17.64 -22.83 1.34
CA ASN A 130 -18.83 -21.99 1.23
C ASN A 130 -19.59 -22.23 -0.10
N ASN A 131 -20.86 -22.62 0.00
CA ASN A 131 -21.73 -22.87 -1.16
C ASN A 131 -22.03 -21.62 -2.00
N SER A 132 -21.78 -20.40 -1.51
CA SER A 132 -21.90 -19.17 -2.30
C SER A 132 -20.69 -18.87 -3.21
N MET A 133 -19.63 -19.68 -3.09
CA MET A 133 -18.39 -19.59 -3.86
C MET A 133 -18.26 -20.82 -4.77
N SER A 134 -17.47 -20.72 -5.83
CA SER A 134 -17.24 -21.79 -6.81
C SER A 134 -15.76 -22.03 -7.06
N ILE A 135 -15.43 -23.20 -7.63
CA ILE A 135 -14.09 -23.48 -8.14
C ILE A 135 -13.68 -22.37 -9.11
N GLY A 136 -12.44 -21.91 -9.00
CA GLY A 136 -11.86 -20.82 -9.79
C GLY A 136 -12.05 -19.43 -9.17
N ASP A 137 -13.01 -19.25 -8.24
CA ASP A 137 -13.17 -18.00 -7.51
C ASP A 137 -11.92 -17.69 -6.68
N VAL A 138 -11.68 -16.42 -6.41
CA VAL A 138 -10.61 -15.96 -5.52
C VAL A 138 -11.24 -15.37 -4.27
N THR A 139 -10.73 -15.73 -3.10
CA THR A 139 -11.10 -15.11 -1.84
C THR A 139 -9.92 -14.42 -1.19
N ILE A 140 -10.20 -13.27 -0.57
CA ILE A 140 -9.27 -12.54 0.28
C ILE A 140 -9.89 -12.47 1.67
N PRO A 141 -9.59 -13.44 2.55
CA PRO A 141 -10.24 -13.50 3.85
C PRO A 141 -9.84 -12.32 4.75
N LYS A 142 -10.77 -11.84 5.59
CA LYS A 142 -10.47 -10.80 6.60
C LYS A 142 -9.81 -11.38 7.85
N GLN A 143 -9.96 -12.68 8.07
CA GLN A 143 -9.48 -13.36 9.26
C GLN A 143 -9.24 -14.84 8.99
N PHE A 144 -8.31 -15.42 9.74
CA PHE A 144 -7.98 -16.85 9.69
C PHE A 144 -8.11 -17.50 11.06
N ALA A 145 -8.66 -18.71 11.09
CA ALA A 145 -8.62 -19.59 12.26
C ALA A 145 -7.63 -20.73 12.03
N HIS A 146 -6.82 -21.07 13.03
CA HIS A 146 -6.11 -22.34 13.06
C HIS A 146 -7.07 -23.43 13.53
N THR A 147 -7.60 -24.20 12.59
CA THR A 147 -8.59 -25.25 12.85
C THR A 147 -7.92 -26.61 13.08
N GLY A 148 -6.67 -26.65 13.55
CA GLY A 148 -5.89 -27.87 13.76
C GLY A 148 -5.48 -28.13 15.21
N ILE A 149 -5.86 -27.26 16.15
CA ILE A 149 -5.60 -27.45 17.59
C ILE A 149 -6.87 -27.97 18.25
N TRP A 150 -6.88 -29.26 18.55
CA TRP A 150 -8.02 -29.95 19.15
C TRP A 150 -7.63 -30.78 20.35
N ASP A 151 -8.59 -30.98 21.24
CA ASP A 151 -8.55 -32.05 22.23
C ASP A 151 -9.44 -33.20 21.81
N TRP A 152 -8.94 -34.41 21.96
CA TRP A 152 -9.76 -35.61 21.87
C TRP A 152 -10.50 -35.83 23.19
N LEU A 153 -11.82 -35.85 23.11
CA LEU A 153 -12.68 -36.07 24.26
C LEU A 153 -13.41 -37.40 24.09
N LYS A 154 -13.55 -38.12 25.20
CA LYS A 154 -14.44 -39.29 25.27
C LYS A 154 -15.87 -38.85 24.90
N PRO A 155 -16.74 -39.76 24.43
CA PRO A 155 -18.14 -39.45 24.12
C PRO A 155 -18.83 -38.64 25.25
N ASN A 156 -18.58 -39.03 26.51
CA ASN A 156 -19.12 -38.34 27.70
C ASN A 156 -18.09 -37.47 28.46
N GLY A 157 -17.03 -37.00 27.80
CA GLY A 157 -16.03 -36.10 28.39
C GLY A 157 -16.62 -34.75 28.82
N THR A 158 -15.97 -34.05 29.74
CA THR A 158 -16.40 -32.68 30.11
C THR A 158 -15.66 -31.69 29.21
N LEU A 159 -16.36 -30.67 28.72
CA LEU A 159 -15.72 -29.58 27.97
C LEU A 159 -14.99 -28.67 28.94
N GLU A 160 -13.72 -28.43 28.69
CA GLU A 160 -12.99 -27.38 29.40
C GLU A 160 -13.46 -25.99 28.96
N SER A 161 -13.26 -24.99 29.82
CA SER A 161 -13.79 -23.63 29.61
C SER A 161 -13.16 -22.87 28.43
N ASP A 162 -12.03 -23.33 27.92
CA ASP A 162 -11.31 -22.70 26.81
C ASP A 162 -11.52 -23.38 25.44
N ILE A 163 -12.43 -24.36 25.39
CA ILE A 163 -12.95 -24.92 24.14
C ILE A 163 -13.91 -23.93 23.48
N VAL A 164 -13.63 -23.54 22.24
CA VAL A 164 -14.41 -22.53 21.50
C VAL A 164 -15.50 -23.12 20.61
N ALA A 165 -15.39 -24.41 20.27
CA ALA A 165 -16.38 -25.19 19.52
C ALA A 165 -16.11 -26.69 19.69
N GLN A 166 -17.06 -27.56 19.35
CA GLN A 166 -16.87 -29.01 19.37
C GLN A 166 -17.42 -29.68 18.10
N LEU A 167 -16.80 -30.78 17.68
CA LEU A 167 -17.31 -31.68 16.64
C LEU A 167 -17.53 -33.05 17.27
N ASP A 168 -18.78 -33.52 17.26
CA ASP A 168 -19.16 -34.86 17.70
C ASP A 168 -19.20 -35.81 16.50
N PHE A 169 -18.35 -36.84 16.49
CA PHE A 169 -18.28 -37.78 15.37
C PHE A 169 -19.49 -38.70 15.31
N GLU A 170 -20.20 -38.93 16.41
CA GLU A 170 -21.42 -39.74 16.42
C GLU A 170 -22.52 -39.11 15.54
N SER A 171 -22.56 -37.77 15.48
CA SER A 171 -23.50 -37.02 14.63
C SER A 171 -23.30 -37.24 13.12
N TYR A 172 -22.27 -37.97 12.71
CA TYR A 172 -21.92 -38.22 11.31
C TYR A 172 -21.78 -39.71 10.97
N ASN A 173 -22.32 -40.61 11.80
CA ASN A 173 -22.35 -42.05 11.51
C ASN A 173 -23.24 -42.35 10.29
N VAL A 174 -22.76 -43.22 9.40
CA VAL A 174 -23.53 -43.70 8.23
C VAL A 174 -23.45 -45.23 8.17
N PRO A 175 -24.60 -45.96 8.23
CA PRO A 175 -25.97 -45.45 8.38
C PRO A 175 -26.22 -44.77 9.74
N GLU A 176 -27.13 -43.79 9.76
CA GLU A 176 -27.51 -43.09 10.98
C GLU A 176 -28.16 -44.08 11.98
N GLY A 177 -27.67 -44.10 13.22
CA GLY A 177 -28.34 -44.79 14.33
C GLY A 177 -27.91 -46.23 14.64
N GLU A 178 -26.90 -46.81 13.99
CA GLU A 178 -26.33 -48.12 14.38
C GLU A 178 -24.88 -48.01 14.91
N GLY A 179 -24.68 -48.27 16.21
CA GLY A 179 -23.35 -48.41 16.84
C GLY A 179 -22.87 -47.21 17.67
N ILE A 180 -21.83 -47.42 18.48
CA ILE A 180 -21.15 -46.36 19.26
C ILE A 180 -19.95 -45.86 18.46
N ASN A 181 -19.87 -44.55 18.21
CA ASN A 181 -18.67 -43.97 17.61
C ASN A 181 -17.55 -43.85 18.66
N LEU A 182 -16.56 -44.75 18.59
CA LEU A 182 -15.44 -44.78 19.55
C LEU A 182 -14.49 -43.58 19.44
N LEU A 183 -14.56 -42.79 18.36
CA LEU A 183 -13.79 -41.54 18.22
C LEU A 183 -14.36 -40.42 19.13
N GLY A 184 -15.61 -40.53 19.58
CA GLY A 184 -16.24 -39.57 20.47
C GLY A 184 -16.36 -38.18 19.85
N ARG A 185 -15.70 -37.18 20.44
CA ARG A 185 -15.75 -35.79 19.97
C ARG A 185 -14.40 -35.10 20.08
N ILE A 186 -14.23 -34.04 19.30
CA ILE A 186 -13.11 -33.10 19.45
C ILE A 186 -13.60 -31.74 19.92
N GLY A 187 -12.80 -31.07 20.74
CA GLY A 187 -13.00 -29.67 21.12
C GLY A 187 -11.92 -28.79 20.49
N TYR A 188 -12.31 -27.71 19.82
CA TYR A 188 -11.41 -26.72 19.22
C TYR A 188 -10.90 -25.77 20.30
N ARG A 189 -9.59 -25.53 20.34
CA ARG A 189 -8.98 -24.54 21.25
C ARG A 189 -8.61 -23.24 20.54
N SER A 190 -8.44 -22.20 21.34
CA SER A 190 -7.81 -20.95 20.91
C SER A 190 -6.30 -21.10 20.79
N GLU A 191 -5.71 -20.34 19.87
CA GLU A 191 -4.27 -20.26 19.62
C GLU A 191 -3.61 -19.20 20.51
N GLN A 192 -2.31 -19.34 20.77
CA GLN A 192 -1.52 -18.38 21.56
C GLN A 192 -0.68 -17.45 20.68
N LEU A 193 -1.09 -16.19 20.53
CA LEU A 193 -0.33 -15.16 19.82
C LEU A 193 0.57 -14.37 20.76
N PHE A 194 1.85 -14.28 20.42
CA PHE A 194 2.78 -13.31 20.98
C PHE A 194 2.94 -12.18 19.97
N SER A 195 2.99 -10.93 20.42
CA SER A 195 3.14 -9.77 19.52
C SER A 195 4.19 -8.83 20.06
N GLU A 196 4.99 -8.25 19.17
CA GLU A 196 5.92 -7.16 19.49
C GLU A 196 5.23 -5.93 20.10
N LEU A 197 3.96 -5.70 19.77
CA LEU A 197 3.14 -4.64 20.35
C LEU A 197 2.51 -5.05 21.70
N GLY A 198 2.61 -6.34 22.07
CA GLY A 198 2.06 -6.91 23.29
C GLY A 198 3.04 -6.86 24.47
N LYS A 199 2.61 -7.42 25.61
CA LYS A 199 3.49 -7.58 26.78
C LYS A 199 4.48 -8.74 26.53
N PRO A 200 5.80 -8.55 26.77
CA PRO A 200 6.77 -9.63 26.64
C PRO A 200 6.38 -10.87 27.46
N ASN A 201 6.56 -12.05 26.88
CA ASN A 201 6.22 -13.36 27.47
C ASN A 201 4.73 -13.54 27.85
N ALA A 202 3.83 -12.67 27.39
CA ALA A 202 2.40 -12.82 27.59
C ALA A 202 1.69 -13.12 26.26
N ALA A 203 1.11 -14.32 26.16
CA ALA A 203 0.33 -14.70 25.01
C ALA A 203 -1.10 -14.15 25.09
N GLN A 204 -1.62 -13.67 23.96
CA GLN A 204 -3.04 -13.47 23.75
C GLN A 204 -3.66 -14.75 23.21
N ARG A 205 -4.72 -15.24 23.86
CA ARG A 205 -5.53 -16.35 23.34
C ARG A 205 -6.51 -15.83 22.30
N LEU A 206 -6.51 -16.42 21.11
CA LEU A 206 -7.42 -16.01 20.03
C LEU A 206 -7.76 -17.18 19.10
N LEU A 207 -8.99 -17.18 18.61
CA LEU A 207 -9.40 -18.05 17.50
C LEU A 207 -9.10 -17.40 16.15
N TRP A 208 -9.33 -16.08 16.05
CA TRP A 208 -9.29 -15.34 14.80
C TRP A 208 -8.08 -14.42 14.73
N LEU A 209 -7.18 -14.72 13.81
CA LEU A 209 -6.10 -13.84 13.37
C LEU A 209 -6.65 -12.83 12.37
N GLN A 210 -6.64 -11.55 12.70
CA GLN A 210 -7.19 -10.48 11.86
C GLN A 210 -6.16 -9.99 10.83
N ILE A 211 -6.56 -9.94 9.57
CA ILE A 211 -5.77 -9.36 8.47
C ILE A 211 -5.68 -7.84 8.62
N SER A 212 -4.61 -7.24 8.09
CA SER A 212 -4.40 -5.79 8.16
C SER A 212 -5.51 -5.02 7.43
N GLN A 213 -6.29 -4.22 8.17
CA GLN A 213 -7.48 -3.54 7.65
C GLN A 213 -7.18 -2.63 6.44
N ASN A 214 -6.07 -1.89 6.47
CA ASN A 214 -5.67 -1.02 5.35
C ASN A 214 -5.43 -1.83 4.05
N TRP A 215 -4.88 -3.03 4.17
CA TRP A 215 -4.62 -3.89 2.99
C TRP A 215 -5.88 -4.60 2.54
N LEU A 216 -6.76 -4.97 3.48
CA LEU A 216 -8.07 -5.52 3.15
C LEU A 216 -8.95 -4.50 2.42
N GLN A 217 -8.92 -3.23 2.84
CA GLN A 217 -9.59 -2.12 2.15
C GLN A 217 -9.01 -1.90 0.76
N LEU A 218 -7.68 -1.92 0.61
CA LEU A 218 -7.06 -1.86 -0.71
C LEU A 218 -7.55 -3.02 -1.60
N ALA A 219 -7.67 -4.22 -1.05
CA ALA A 219 -8.09 -5.39 -1.79
C ALA A 219 -9.53 -5.35 -2.30
N THR A 220 -10.44 -4.57 -1.69
CA THR A 220 -11.83 -4.44 -2.20
C THR A 220 -11.87 -3.84 -3.60
N SER A 221 -10.88 -3.03 -3.97
CA SER A 221 -10.76 -2.48 -5.32
C SER A 221 -10.29 -3.50 -6.38
N LEU A 222 -9.95 -4.72 -5.96
CA LEU A 222 -9.75 -5.88 -6.86
C LEU A 222 -11.08 -6.58 -7.19
N GLU A 223 -12.16 -6.29 -6.48
CA GLU A 223 -13.46 -6.87 -6.80
C GLU A 223 -13.92 -6.46 -8.21
N GLY A 224 -14.44 -7.44 -8.95
CA GLY A 224 -14.78 -7.25 -10.37
C GLY A 224 -13.61 -7.36 -11.34
N MET A 225 -12.40 -7.69 -10.88
CA MET A 225 -11.30 -8.05 -11.78
C MET A 225 -11.66 -9.26 -12.65
N GLU A 226 -11.08 -9.31 -13.84
CA GLU A 226 -11.27 -10.44 -14.75
C GLU A 226 -10.36 -11.61 -14.37
N LEU A 227 -11.00 -12.72 -14.05
CA LEU A 227 -10.37 -14.00 -13.73
C LEU A 227 -10.49 -14.97 -14.91
N GLU A 228 -9.50 -15.86 -15.04
CA GLU A 228 -9.53 -16.94 -16.00
C GLU A 228 -10.62 -17.94 -15.66
N ARG A 229 -11.37 -18.34 -16.68
CA ARG A 229 -12.46 -19.31 -16.58
C ARG A 229 -12.05 -20.70 -17.07
N CYS A 230 -11.03 -20.77 -17.91
CA CYS A 230 -10.71 -21.97 -18.67
C CYS A 230 -9.33 -22.50 -18.31
N VAL A 231 -9.24 -23.81 -18.10
CA VAL A 231 -7.96 -24.51 -17.93
C VAL A 231 -7.22 -24.56 -19.28
N ASN A 232 -7.99 -24.77 -20.36
CA ASN A 232 -7.51 -24.75 -21.74
C ASN A 232 -8.66 -24.35 -22.69
N SER A 233 -8.38 -24.25 -24.00
CA SER A 233 -9.36 -23.82 -25.02
C SER A 233 -10.65 -24.65 -25.08
N SER A 234 -10.63 -25.87 -24.57
CA SER A 234 -11.72 -26.84 -24.69
C SER A 234 -12.38 -27.18 -23.35
N PHE A 235 -11.83 -26.69 -22.23
CA PHE A 235 -12.31 -27.04 -20.88
C PHE A 235 -12.39 -25.81 -19.98
N CYS A 236 -13.61 -25.40 -19.69
CA CYS A 236 -13.94 -24.19 -18.94
C CYS A 236 -14.93 -24.46 -17.82
N LEU A 237 -14.82 -23.68 -16.75
CA LEU A 237 -15.79 -23.67 -15.66
C LEU A 237 -17.19 -23.26 -16.17
N PRO A 238 -18.28 -23.78 -15.58
CA PRO A 238 -19.63 -23.41 -16.00
C PRO A 238 -19.97 -21.95 -15.71
N GLN A 239 -19.44 -21.41 -14.60
CA GLN A 239 -19.66 -20.04 -14.17
C GLN A 239 -18.39 -19.19 -14.37
N LYS A 240 -18.55 -17.88 -14.55
CA LYS A 240 -17.41 -16.96 -14.57
C LYS A 240 -16.91 -16.77 -13.14
N PRO A 241 -15.61 -17.00 -12.86
CA PRO A 241 -15.09 -16.79 -11.52
C PRO A 241 -15.15 -15.34 -11.06
N LYS A 242 -15.26 -15.15 -9.75
CA LYS A 242 -15.27 -13.85 -9.08
C LYS A 242 -14.22 -13.77 -7.98
N LEU A 243 -13.79 -12.55 -7.66
CA LEU A 243 -13.01 -12.25 -6.47
C LEU A 243 -13.93 -11.70 -5.38
N VAL A 244 -13.81 -12.22 -4.15
CA VAL A 244 -14.60 -11.77 -2.99
C VAL A 244 -13.69 -11.45 -1.81
N VAL A 245 -13.83 -10.26 -1.24
CA VAL A 245 -13.06 -9.80 -0.08
C VAL A 245 -13.89 -9.92 1.20
N GLY A 246 -13.25 -10.29 2.30
CA GLY A 246 -13.82 -10.18 3.64
C GLY A 246 -14.46 -11.43 4.22
N LEU A 247 -14.31 -12.59 3.57
CA LEU A 247 -14.78 -13.88 4.07
C LEU A 247 -13.85 -14.44 5.17
N GLY A 248 -14.23 -15.56 5.79
CA GLY A 248 -13.38 -16.29 6.74
C GLY A 248 -12.50 -17.33 6.02
N GLY A 249 -11.27 -17.50 6.48
CA GLY A 249 -10.38 -18.59 6.09
C GLY A 249 -10.03 -19.48 7.29
N SER A 250 -9.63 -20.71 7.02
CA SER A 250 -8.99 -21.54 8.03
C SER A 250 -7.80 -22.30 7.49
N THR A 251 -6.96 -22.71 8.43
CA THR A 251 -5.75 -23.45 8.16
C THR A 251 -5.62 -24.60 9.13
N ALA A 252 -5.21 -25.77 8.63
CA ALA A 252 -4.75 -26.90 9.43
C ALA A 252 -3.79 -27.75 8.60
N ASN A 253 -2.94 -28.58 9.21
CA ASN A 253 -2.13 -29.56 8.47
C ASN A 253 -2.99 -30.77 7.99
N ILE A 254 -4.14 -30.50 7.39
CA ILE A 254 -5.14 -31.47 6.96
C ILE A 254 -5.62 -31.05 5.56
N PHE A 255 -5.52 -31.96 4.59
CA PHE A 255 -6.20 -31.78 3.31
C PHE A 255 -7.67 -32.21 3.49
N VAL A 256 -8.61 -31.27 3.31
CA VAL A 256 -10.03 -31.53 3.54
C VAL A 256 -10.67 -32.06 2.25
N ASP A 257 -11.10 -33.32 2.28
CA ASP A 257 -11.89 -33.94 1.21
C ASP A 257 -13.06 -34.71 1.81
N ASN A 258 -13.88 -34.00 2.59
CA ASN A 258 -15.02 -34.56 3.30
C ASN A 258 -16.15 -33.52 3.40
N ALA A 259 -17.25 -33.75 2.67
CA ALA A 259 -18.39 -32.83 2.60
C ALA A 259 -18.98 -32.50 3.99
N ALA A 260 -19.12 -33.49 4.86
CA ALA A 260 -19.71 -33.29 6.18
C ALA A 260 -18.82 -32.41 7.07
N TYR A 261 -17.51 -32.65 7.06
CA TYR A 261 -16.55 -31.84 7.81
C TYR A 261 -16.42 -30.42 7.24
N ARG A 262 -16.42 -30.29 5.91
CA ARG A 262 -16.50 -29.01 5.21
C ARG A 262 -17.73 -28.21 5.67
N ASP A 263 -18.91 -28.83 5.69
CA ASP A 263 -20.16 -28.19 6.08
C ASP A 263 -20.12 -27.78 7.56
N PHE A 264 -19.54 -28.61 8.43
CA PHE A 264 -19.28 -28.26 9.83
C PHE A 264 -18.43 -26.99 9.97
N LEU A 265 -17.32 -26.87 9.21
CA LEU A 265 -16.45 -25.69 9.25
C LEU A 265 -17.19 -24.42 8.83
N PHE A 266 -18.03 -24.50 7.79
CA PHE A 266 -18.83 -23.36 7.36
C PHE A 266 -19.93 -22.99 8.36
N GLN A 267 -20.72 -23.97 8.82
CA GLN A 267 -21.83 -23.73 9.74
C GLN A 267 -21.36 -23.20 11.10
N THR A 268 -20.26 -23.75 11.62
CA THR A 268 -19.75 -23.42 12.96
C THR A 268 -18.96 -22.11 12.97
N PHE A 269 -18.12 -21.87 11.96
CA PHE A 269 -17.15 -20.77 11.99
C PHE A 269 -17.29 -19.77 10.84
N GLN A 270 -18.21 -19.99 9.89
CA GLN A 270 -18.36 -19.17 8.68
C GLN A 270 -17.08 -19.15 7.81
N ILE A 271 -16.33 -20.27 7.80
CA ILE A 271 -15.12 -20.44 7.01
C ILE A 271 -15.49 -20.70 5.55
N SER A 272 -14.95 -19.89 4.62
CA SER A 272 -15.17 -20.06 3.18
C SER A 272 -14.00 -20.72 2.45
N SER A 273 -12.76 -20.53 2.93
CA SER A 273 -11.56 -21.17 2.36
C SER A 273 -10.82 -21.98 3.40
N VAL A 274 -10.34 -23.15 3.02
CA VAL A 274 -9.53 -24.05 3.87
C VAL A 274 -8.20 -24.35 3.20
N ASP A 275 -7.09 -24.13 3.91
CA ASP A 275 -5.74 -24.42 3.42
C ASP A 275 -4.81 -24.98 4.51
N MET A 276 -3.51 -25.08 4.22
CA MET A 276 -2.52 -25.70 5.10
C MET A 276 -1.42 -24.74 5.58
N GLU A 277 -1.49 -23.44 5.26
CA GLU A 277 -0.41 -22.47 5.53
C GLU A 277 -0.84 -21.09 6.04
N SER A 278 -2.02 -20.59 5.67
CA SER A 278 -2.31 -19.15 5.78
C SER A 278 -2.28 -18.62 7.21
N ALA A 279 -2.92 -19.30 8.16
CA ALA A 279 -2.90 -18.90 9.55
C ALA A 279 -1.46 -18.83 10.09
N ALA A 280 -0.56 -19.72 9.65
CA ALA A 280 0.84 -19.69 10.08
C ALA A 280 1.61 -18.48 9.52
N VAL A 281 1.40 -18.12 8.25
CA VAL A 281 2.00 -16.91 7.65
C VAL A 281 1.45 -15.65 8.32
N VAL A 282 0.14 -15.58 8.53
CA VAL A 282 -0.53 -14.45 9.18
C VAL A 282 -0.04 -14.31 10.62
N MET A 283 -0.06 -15.38 11.40
CA MET A 283 0.40 -15.39 12.78
C MET A 283 1.86 -14.94 12.89
N THR A 284 2.74 -15.49 12.06
CA THR A 284 4.16 -15.12 12.06
C THR A 284 4.34 -13.64 11.71
N SER A 285 3.63 -13.14 10.70
CA SER A 285 3.71 -11.73 10.29
C SER A 285 3.24 -10.77 11.38
N LEU A 286 2.07 -11.05 11.97
CA LEU A 286 1.49 -10.22 13.03
C LEU A 286 2.30 -10.29 14.33
N SER A 287 2.90 -11.44 14.64
CA SER A 287 3.76 -11.58 15.81
C SER A 287 4.96 -10.64 15.74
N ASN A 288 5.54 -10.48 14.55
CA ASN A 288 6.66 -9.59 14.25
C ASN A 288 6.22 -8.17 13.85
N GLY A 289 4.94 -7.79 14.03
CA GLY A 289 4.47 -6.43 13.76
C GLY A 289 4.31 -6.03 12.29
N PHE A 290 4.36 -6.98 11.34
CA PHE A 290 4.26 -6.68 9.91
C PHE A 290 2.82 -6.82 9.37
N PRO A 291 2.38 -5.92 8.47
CA PRO A 291 1.10 -6.08 7.79
C PRO A 291 1.14 -7.27 6.84
N VAL A 292 -0.01 -7.95 6.71
CA VAL A 292 -0.14 -9.17 5.92
C VAL A 292 -1.50 -9.22 5.23
N ILE A 293 -1.55 -9.77 4.02
CA ILE A 293 -2.78 -10.14 3.31
C ILE A 293 -2.65 -11.53 2.70
N VAL A 294 -3.76 -12.23 2.58
CA VAL A 294 -3.82 -13.58 2.00
C VAL A 294 -4.80 -13.60 0.82
N ILE A 295 -4.40 -14.20 -0.29
CA ILE A 295 -5.19 -14.35 -1.50
C ILE A 295 -5.27 -15.83 -1.89
N ARG A 296 -6.46 -16.42 -1.89
CA ARG A 296 -6.65 -17.85 -2.18
C ARG A 296 -7.56 -18.07 -3.38
N GLY A 297 -7.07 -18.78 -4.39
CA GLY A 297 -7.90 -19.31 -5.48
C GLY A 297 -8.53 -20.63 -5.07
N LEU A 298 -9.83 -20.82 -5.30
CA LEU A 298 -10.53 -22.03 -4.89
C LEU A 298 -10.34 -23.16 -5.92
N SER A 299 -9.60 -24.21 -5.55
CA SER A 299 -9.23 -25.32 -6.45
C SER A 299 -10.23 -26.47 -6.49
N ASP A 300 -11.00 -26.63 -5.43
CA ASP A 300 -11.91 -27.76 -5.20
C ASP A 300 -13.01 -27.35 -4.20
N LEU A 301 -13.93 -28.27 -3.90
CA LEU A 301 -15.03 -28.04 -2.96
C LEU A 301 -14.80 -28.71 -1.61
N ALA A 302 -13.56 -28.99 -1.22
CA ALA A 302 -13.21 -29.61 0.08
C ALA A 302 -14.01 -30.89 0.38
N GLY A 303 -14.30 -31.70 -0.65
CA GLY A 303 -15.10 -32.92 -0.57
C GLY A 303 -16.58 -32.78 -0.91
N GLY A 304 -17.06 -31.57 -1.21
CA GLY A 304 -18.44 -31.31 -1.65
C GLY A 304 -18.72 -31.72 -3.12
N GLN A 305 -17.68 -32.00 -3.90
CA GLN A 305 -17.81 -32.48 -5.28
C GLN A 305 -18.10 -33.99 -5.34
N PRO A 306 -18.83 -34.49 -6.35
CA PRO A 306 -19.00 -35.92 -6.55
C PRO A 306 -17.71 -36.56 -7.08
N GLY A 307 -17.37 -37.75 -6.58
CA GLY A 307 -16.23 -38.53 -7.07
C GLY A 307 -14.88 -38.03 -6.57
N GLN A 308 -13.85 -38.09 -7.42
CA GLN A 308 -12.49 -37.68 -7.06
C GLN A 308 -12.38 -36.17 -6.86
N ASN A 309 -11.48 -35.76 -5.98
CA ASN A 309 -11.16 -34.36 -5.78
C ASN A 309 -10.64 -33.72 -7.09
N SER A 310 -11.06 -32.48 -7.33
CA SER A 310 -10.84 -31.77 -8.57
C SER A 310 -9.56 -30.93 -8.62
N ILE A 311 -8.75 -30.95 -7.56
CA ILE A 311 -7.52 -30.16 -7.43
C ILE A 311 -6.53 -30.37 -8.57
N ASP A 312 -6.37 -31.60 -9.07
CA ASP A 312 -5.41 -31.88 -10.16
C ASP A 312 -5.82 -31.21 -11.48
N ILE A 313 -7.12 -30.98 -11.66
CA ILE A 313 -7.69 -30.37 -12.87
C ILE A 313 -7.71 -28.84 -12.74
N PHE A 314 -8.20 -28.33 -11.61
CA PHE A 314 -8.45 -26.89 -11.44
C PHE A 314 -7.44 -26.15 -10.56
N GLY A 315 -6.52 -26.86 -9.91
CA GLY A 315 -5.43 -26.28 -9.13
C GLY A 315 -4.61 -25.25 -9.91
N PRO A 316 -4.11 -25.56 -11.13
CA PRO A 316 -3.39 -24.59 -11.96
C PRO A 316 -4.23 -23.35 -12.31
N LEU A 317 -5.53 -23.51 -12.57
CA LEU A 317 -6.44 -22.41 -12.88
C LEU A 317 -6.66 -21.51 -11.66
N ALA A 318 -6.94 -22.10 -10.49
CA ALA A 318 -7.10 -21.40 -9.24
C ALA A 318 -5.82 -20.65 -8.84
N ALA A 319 -4.66 -21.30 -9.01
CA ALA A 319 -3.34 -20.70 -8.79
C ALA A 319 -3.09 -19.50 -9.70
N LEU A 320 -3.43 -19.60 -10.99
CA LEU A 320 -3.31 -18.50 -11.94
C LEU A 320 -4.22 -17.32 -11.57
N ASN A 321 -5.45 -17.57 -11.14
CA ASN A 321 -6.37 -16.53 -10.70
C ASN A 321 -5.86 -15.80 -9.44
N ALA A 322 -5.34 -16.54 -8.45
CA ALA A 322 -4.70 -15.94 -7.28
C ALA A 322 -3.45 -15.13 -7.66
N ALA A 323 -2.60 -15.67 -8.53
CA ALA A 323 -1.40 -14.99 -9.02
C ALA A 323 -1.72 -13.70 -9.80
N LYS A 324 -2.79 -13.67 -10.60
CA LYS A 324 -3.25 -12.46 -11.30
C LYS A 324 -3.64 -11.34 -10.33
N ALA A 325 -4.26 -11.67 -9.21
CA ALA A 325 -4.62 -10.68 -8.20
C ALA A 325 -3.37 -10.06 -7.55
N VAL A 326 -2.29 -10.83 -7.38
CA VAL A 326 -0.97 -10.33 -6.91
C VAL A 326 -0.26 -9.52 -8.00
N ALA A 327 -0.32 -9.97 -9.24
CA ALA A 327 0.39 -9.40 -10.38
C ALA A 327 -0.36 -8.24 -11.05
N ILE A 328 -1.34 -7.61 -10.38
CA ILE A 328 -2.11 -6.53 -10.99
C ILE A 328 -1.30 -5.23 -11.07
N LYS A 329 -1.36 -4.55 -12.22
CA LYS A 329 -0.52 -3.37 -12.51
C LYS A 329 -1.03 -2.08 -11.85
N LYS A 330 -2.35 -1.96 -11.65
CA LYS A 330 -3.09 -0.90 -10.93
C LYS A 330 -4.47 -1.44 -10.57
N LEU A 331 -5.11 -0.85 -9.56
CA LEU A 331 -6.50 -1.17 -9.20
C LEU A 331 -7.38 -1.03 -10.44
N ASN A 332 -8.09 -2.10 -10.81
CA ASN A 332 -8.88 -2.15 -12.04
C ASN A 332 -10.26 -1.49 -11.85
N LEU A 333 -10.28 -0.34 -11.20
CA LEU A 333 -11.34 0.63 -11.40
C LEU A 333 -11.09 1.17 -12.81
N LYS A 334 -11.97 0.85 -13.77
CA LYS A 334 -11.75 1.10 -15.22
C LYS A 334 -11.32 2.56 -15.47
N GLY A 335 -10.02 2.83 -15.60
CA GLY A 335 -9.45 4.15 -15.94
C GLY A 335 -9.57 4.49 -17.43
N PRO A 336 -8.95 5.59 -17.88
CA PRO A 336 -8.26 6.60 -17.08
C PRO A 336 -9.23 7.55 -16.34
N TYR A 337 -8.76 8.17 -15.25
CA TYR A 337 -9.48 9.14 -14.42
C TYR A 337 -8.81 10.51 -14.45
N LEU A 338 -9.60 11.57 -14.29
CA LEU A 338 -9.10 12.88 -13.89
C LEU A 338 -9.00 12.94 -12.36
N GLY A 339 -7.82 13.28 -11.85
CA GLY A 339 -7.60 13.49 -10.41
C GLY A 339 -8.08 14.87 -9.99
N LEU A 340 -8.91 14.95 -8.96
CA LEU A 340 -9.42 16.17 -8.36
C LEU A 340 -8.93 16.25 -6.92
N ILE A 341 -8.20 17.31 -6.57
CA ILE A 341 -7.63 17.52 -5.23
C ILE A 341 -8.11 18.86 -4.70
N THR A 342 -8.58 18.87 -3.46
CA THR A 342 -8.95 20.08 -2.71
C THR A 342 -8.54 19.93 -1.25
N VAL A 343 -8.64 21.00 -0.46
CA VAL A 343 -7.89 21.09 0.79
C VAL A 343 -8.77 20.85 2.02
N TYR A 344 -9.84 21.60 2.22
CA TYR A 344 -10.60 21.61 3.48
C TYR A 344 -12.13 21.76 3.26
N PRO A 345 -12.98 21.53 4.29
CA PRO A 345 -14.42 21.31 4.10
C PRO A 345 -15.21 22.38 3.33
N PRO A 346 -14.98 23.69 3.47
CA PRO A 346 -15.67 24.71 2.67
C PRO A 346 -15.46 24.57 1.15
N GLU A 347 -14.25 24.25 0.72
CA GLU A 347 -13.94 24.01 -0.70
C GLU A 347 -14.61 22.73 -1.21
N GLU A 348 -14.54 21.67 -0.39
CA GLU A 348 -15.20 20.40 -0.64
C GLU A 348 -16.73 20.56 -0.77
N ASN A 349 -17.34 21.31 0.15
CA ASN A 349 -18.77 21.58 0.16
C ASN A 349 -19.18 22.37 -1.09
N ALA A 350 -18.41 23.39 -1.49
CA ALA A 350 -18.69 24.16 -2.70
C ALA A 350 -18.72 23.26 -3.94
N PHE A 351 -17.81 22.30 -4.05
CA PHE A 351 -17.80 21.33 -5.15
C PHE A 351 -19.02 20.41 -5.13
N PHE A 352 -19.36 19.80 -4.00
CA PHE A 352 -20.45 18.83 -3.92
C PHE A 352 -21.85 19.45 -4.02
N VAL A 353 -22.04 20.69 -3.56
CA VAL A 353 -23.32 21.41 -3.65
C VAL A 353 -23.75 21.66 -5.10
N THR A 354 -22.80 21.72 -6.06
CA THR A 354 -23.13 21.82 -7.49
C THR A 354 -23.93 20.62 -8.01
N GLY A 355 -23.89 19.49 -7.32
CA GLY A 355 -24.50 18.24 -7.78
C GLY A 355 -23.84 17.62 -9.02
N ALA A 356 -22.72 18.18 -9.50
CA ALA A 356 -22.02 17.75 -10.70
C ALA A 356 -21.34 16.39 -10.53
N PHE A 357 -20.87 16.09 -9.31
CA PHE A 357 -20.27 14.80 -8.98
C PHE A 357 -21.34 13.72 -8.79
N LYS A 358 -21.25 12.66 -9.58
CA LYS A 358 -22.07 11.44 -9.46
C LYS A 358 -21.18 10.28 -8.99
N PRO A 359 -21.38 9.73 -7.78
CA PRO A 359 -20.56 8.63 -7.27
C PRO A 359 -20.72 7.36 -8.11
N GLU A 360 -19.66 6.55 -8.17
CA GLU A 360 -19.71 5.22 -8.78
C GLU A 360 -20.63 4.29 -7.96
N PRO A 361 -21.63 3.64 -8.57
CA PRO A 361 -22.61 2.85 -7.83
C PRO A 361 -22.05 1.67 -7.01
N LYS A 362 -21.00 1.00 -7.50
CA LYS A 362 -20.47 -0.21 -6.86
C LYS A 362 -19.39 0.09 -5.81
N HIS A 363 -18.45 0.96 -6.16
CA HIS A 363 -17.30 1.30 -5.31
C HIS A 363 -17.16 2.83 -5.25
N PRO A 364 -18.02 3.53 -4.48
CA PRO A 364 -18.11 4.99 -4.49
C PRO A 364 -16.90 5.68 -3.85
N PHE A 365 -16.11 4.96 -3.06
CA PHE A 365 -14.89 5.48 -2.45
C PHE A 365 -13.90 4.36 -2.09
N LEU A 366 -12.64 4.74 -1.91
CA LEU A 366 -11.55 3.98 -1.32
C LEU A 366 -10.96 4.82 -0.17
N ASP A 367 -11.00 4.31 1.05
CA ASP A 367 -10.36 4.94 2.20
C ASP A 367 -8.94 4.35 2.36
N LEU A 368 -7.91 5.20 2.46
CA LEU A 368 -6.52 4.80 2.67
C LEU A 368 -5.77 5.86 3.49
N SER A 369 -5.06 5.44 4.55
CA SER A 369 -4.28 6.35 5.41
C SER A 369 -5.11 7.54 5.93
N ASP A 370 -6.35 7.28 6.36
CA ASP A 370 -7.32 8.29 6.81
C ASP A 370 -7.72 9.32 5.73
N ARG A 371 -7.50 9.01 4.45
CA ARG A 371 -7.97 9.79 3.31
C ARG A 371 -9.00 9.03 2.50
N ARG A 372 -10.08 9.71 2.15
CA ARG A 372 -11.15 9.17 1.31
C ARG A 372 -10.98 9.60 -0.15
N PHE A 373 -10.64 8.64 -1.01
CA PHE A 373 -10.64 8.81 -2.46
C PHE A 373 -12.03 8.45 -2.99
N ARG A 374 -12.80 9.44 -3.44
CA ARG A 374 -14.15 9.23 -4.00
C ARG A 374 -14.05 8.93 -5.48
N VAL A 375 -14.68 7.84 -5.91
CA VAL A 375 -14.72 7.40 -7.30
C VAL A 375 -16.05 7.82 -7.89
N GLY A 376 -16.03 8.50 -9.04
CA GLY A 376 -17.27 8.94 -9.66
C GLY A 376 -17.09 9.55 -11.04
N LYS A 377 -18.09 10.33 -11.43
CA LYS A 377 -18.11 11.08 -12.69
C LYS A 377 -18.51 12.53 -12.47
N VAL A 378 -17.89 13.44 -13.21
CA VAL A 378 -18.30 14.84 -13.35
C VAL A 378 -18.58 15.09 -14.83
N HIS A 379 -19.79 15.54 -15.18
CA HIS A 379 -20.23 15.69 -16.57
C HIS A 379 -19.93 14.44 -17.45
N GLY A 380 -20.12 13.24 -16.90
CA GLY A 380 -19.85 11.97 -17.57
C GLY A 380 -18.38 11.55 -17.67
N LYS A 381 -17.42 12.42 -17.31
CA LYS A 381 -15.99 12.10 -17.26
C LYS A 381 -15.64 11.45 -15.92
N LYS A 382 -14.84 10.38 -15.96
CA LYS A 382 -14.43 9.64 -14.76
C LYS A 382 -13.46 10.48 -13.93
N VAL A 383 -13.73 10.60 -12.63
CA VAL A 383 -12.91 11.38 -11.69
C VAL A 383 -12.56 10.56 -10.46
N ILE A 384 -11.37 10.82 -9.92
CA ILE A 384 -11.01 10.45 -8.54
C ILE A 384 -10.87 11.75 -7.77
N TYR A 385 -11.67 11.91 -6.73
CA TYR A 385 -11.66 13.08 -5.88
C TYR A 385 -11.04 12.76 -4.52
N VAL A 386 -10.17 13.62 -4.00
CA VAL A 386 -9.63 13.49 -2.64
C VAL A 386 -9.52 14.86 -1.97
N ARG A 387 -9.88 14.91 -0.68
CA ARG A 387 -9.53 16.02 0.20
C ARG A 387 -8.16 15.73 0.83
N CYS A 388 -7.16 16.57 0.56
CA CYS A 388 -5.79 16.32 1.02
C CYS A 388 -5.53 16.79 2.45
N GLY A 389 -6.23 17.84 2.92
CA GLY A 389 -5.92 18.55 4.16
C GLY A 389 -4.93 19.70 3.93
N VAL A 390 -4.93 20.68 4.84
CA VAL A 390 -4.09 21.89 4.74
C VAL A 390 -2.60 21.53 4.80
N GLY A 391 -1.82 22.17 3.94
CA GLY A 391 -0.36 22.14 3.94
C GLY A 391 0.28 21.25 2.87
N MET A 392 1.47 21.68 2.42
CA MET A 392 2.21 21.07 1.31
C MET A 392 2.48 19.56 1.47
N VAL A 393 2.79 19.08 2.68
CA VAL A 393 3.09 17.66 2.92
C VAL A 393 1.84 16.80 2.71
N ASN A 394 0.69 17.29 3.18
CA ASN A 394 -0.59 16.63 2.99
C ASN A 394 -0.99 16.57 1.51
N ALA A 395 -0.83 17.70 0.81
CA ALA A 395 -1.09 17.79 -0.63
C ALA A 395 -0.19 16.86 -1.44
N ALA A 396 1.11 16.82 -1.17
CA ALA A 396 2.07 15.92 -1.83
C ALA A 396 1.74 14.45 -1.57
N ALA A 397 1.47 14.09 -0.30
CA ALA A 397 1.14 12.71 0.08
C ALA A 397 -0.18 12.23 -0.57
N ALA A 398 -1.23 13.06 -0.56
CA ALA A 398 -2.50 12.73 -1.19
C ALA A 398 -2.37 12.60 -2.71
N THR A 399 -1.60 13.49 -3.35
CA THR A 399 -1.31 13.42 -4.78
C THR A 399 -0.56 12.13 -5.11
N GLN A 400 0.53 11.82 -4.39
CA GLN A 400 1.31 10.61 -4.62
C GLN A 400 0.45 9.34 -4.45
N GLN A 401 -0.34 9.27 -3.39
CA GLN A 401 -1.27 8.18 -3.16
C GLN A 401 -2.27 8.04 -4.32
N MET A 402 -2.84 9.14 -4.80
CA MET A 402 -3.74 9.11 -5.96
C MET A 402 -3.04 8.54 -7.21
N LEU A 403 -1.82 8.98 -7.50
CA LEU A 403 -1.06 8.57 -8.69
C LEU A 403 -0.63 7.09 -8.62
N ASP A 404 -0.31 6.59 -7.41
CA ASP A 404 0.05 5.20 -7.17
C ASP A 404 -1.16 4.27 -7.30
N LEU A 405 -2.34 4.68 -6.81
CA LEU A 405 -3.53 3.82 -6.72
C LEU A 405 -4.35 3.78 -8.01
N PHE A 406 -4.46 4.92 -8.69
CA PHE A 406 -5.39 5.08 -9.80
C PHE A 406 -4.67 5.34 -11.13
N ASP A 407 -5.32 4.97 -12.22
CA ASP A 407 -4.88 5.35 -13.56
C ASP A 407 -5.29 6.80 -13.84
N ILE A 408 -4.47 7.74 -13.39
CA ILE A 408 -4.72 9.19 -13.51
C ILE A 408 -4.18 9.70 -14.85
N MET A 409 -4.96 10.52 -15.56
CA MET A 409 -4.55 11.19 -16.82
C MET A 409 -4.09 12.64 -16.63
N GLY A 410 -4.44 13.24 -15.50
CA GLY A 410 -4.10 14.60 -15.13
C GLY A 410 -4.65 14.92 -13.75
N VAL A 411 -4.12 15.94 -13.11
CA VAL A 411 -4.53 16.37 -11.77
C VAL A 411 -4.98 17.82 -11.83
N VAL A 412 -6.18 18.08 -11.32
CA VAL A 412 -6.70 19.43 -11.08
C VAL A 412 -6.70 19.65 -9.57
N HIS A 413 -5.87 20.57 -9.13
CA HIS A 413 -5.97 21.15 -7.80
C HIS A 413 -6.84 22.40 -7.87
N PHE A 414 -7.81 22.51 -6.97
CA PHE A 414 -8.66 23.69 -6.88
C PHE A 414 -9.00 23.99 -5.41
N GLY A 415 -9.17 25.28 -5.13
CA GLY A 415 -9.40 25.77 -3.78
C GLY A 415 -9.42 27.29 -3.73
N ILE A 416 -9.28 27.81 -2.52
CA ILE A 416 -9.26 29.23 -2.22
C ILE A 416 -7.81 29.70 -2.09
N ALA A 417 -7.51 30.86 -2.68
CA ALA A 417 -6.18 31.46 -2.62
C ALA A 417 -6.25 32.92 -2.18
N GLY A 418 -5.16 33.40 -1.58
CA GLY A 418 -4.95 34.81 -1.29
C GLY A 418 -4.57 35.59 -2.56
N ASN A 419 -5.08 36.80 -2.70
CA ASN A 419 -4.77 37.66 -3.83
C ASN A 419 -3.44 38.42 -3.62
N ALA A 420 -2.48 38.21 -4.53
CA ALA A 420 -1.23 38.96 -4.57
C ALA A 420 -1.19 40.08 -5.62
N ASN A 421 -2.21 40.19 -6.48
CA ASN A 421 -2.28 41.15 -7.57
C ASN A 421 -3.33 42.24 -7.31
N ASN A 422 -2.89 43.50 -7.25
CA ASN A 422 -3.78 44.66 -7.01
C ASN A 422 -4.83 44.90 -8.10
N SER A 423 -4.69 44.28 -9.29
CA SER A 423 -5.71 44.33 -10.35
C SER A 423 -6.82 43.28 -10.22
N MET A 424 -6.73 42.40 -9.23
CA MET A 424 -7.72 41.37 -8.91
C MET A 424 -8.51 41.75 -7.65
N SER A 425 -9.76 41.29 -7.58
CA SER A 425 -10.68 41.52 -6.46
C SER A 425 -11.11 40.22 -5.80
N ILE A 426 -11.67 40.33 -4.58
CA ILE A 426 -12.30 39.19 -3.89
C ILE A 426 -13.36 38.58 -4.83
N GLY A 427 -13.33 37.25 -4.96
CA GLY A 427 -14.20 36.49 -5.85
C GLY A 427 -13.61 36.20 -7.23
N ASP A 428 -12.57 36.91 -7.65
CA ASP A 428 -11.87 36.58 -8.90
C ASP A 428 -11.25 35.19 -8.82
N VAL A 429 -11.32 34.45 -9.92
CA VAL A 429 -10.72 33.12 -10.05
C VAL A 429 -9.45 33.25 -10.88
N THR A 430 -8.40 32.52 -10.52
CA THR A 430 -7.17 32.49 -11.31
C THR A 430 -6.70 31.09 -11.62
N ILE A 431 -6.16 30.93 -12.82
CA ILE A 431 -5.49 29.72 -13.25
C ILE A 431 -4.05 30.11 -13.61
N PRO A 432 -3.10 29.91 -12.66
CA PRO A 432 -1.70 30.21 -12.92
C PRO A 432 -1.14 29.36 -14.06
N LYS A 433 -0.18 29.87 -14.84
CA LYS A 433 0.58 29.04 -15.82
C LYS A 433 1.77 28.32 -15.20
N GLN A 434 2.20 28.76 -14.03
CA GLN A 434 3.36 28.28 -13.32
C GLN A 434 3.25 28.59 -11.83
N PHE A 435 3.87 27.74 -11.02
CA PHE A 435 3.89 27.86 -9.56
C PHE A 435 5.32 27.95 -9.05
N ALA A 436 5.56 28.80 -8.04
CA ALA A 436 6.82 28.84 -7.30
C ALA A 436 6.58 28.48 -5.83
N HIS A 437 7.48 27.70 -5.24
CA HIS A 437 7.51 27.53 -3.79
C HIS A 437 8.36 28.66 -3.19
N THR A 438 7.70 29.62 -2.54
CA THR A 438 8.38 30.77 -1.92
C THR A 438 8.74 30.52 -0.45
N GLY A 439 8.61 29.27 0.01
CA GLY A 439 8.95 28.83 1.37
C GLY A 439 10.40 28.38 1.55
N ILE A 440 11.21 28.31 0.48
CA ILE A 440 12.66 28.02 0.57
C ILE A 440 13.43 29.33 0.49
N TRP A 441 13.87 29.81 1.66
CA TRP A 441 14.64 31.03 1.78
C TRP A 441 15.64 30.93 2.92
N ASP A 442 16.74 31.66 2.78
CA ASP A 442 17.73 31.82 3.83
C ASP A 442 17.61 33.19 4.48
N TRP A 443 17.93 33.22 5.77
CA TRP A 443 18.17 34.46 6.47
C TRP A 443 19.56 34.99 6.12
N LEU A 444 19.61 36.16 5.50
CA LEU A 444 20.86 36.81 5.11
C LEU A 444 21.20 37.91 6.11
N LYS A 445 22.47 37.99 6.46
CA LYS A 445 22.99 39.12 7.25
C LYS A 445 22.80 40.43 6.47
N PRO A 446 22.51 41.57 7.14
CA PRO A 446 22.36 42.87 6.48
C PRO A 446 23.48 43.16 5.46
N ASN A 447 24.74 42.91 5.86
CA ASN A 447 25.93 43.15 5.04
C ASN A 447 26.59 41.86 4.47
N GLY A 448 25.84 40.76 4.35
CA GLY A 448 26.36 39.51 3.80
C GLY A 448 26.46 39.52 2.26
N THR A 449 27.44 38.81 1.72
CA THR A 449 27.51 38.50 0.28
C THR A 449 26.43 37.49 -0.10
N LEU A 450 25.76 37.73 -1.23
CA LEU A 450 24.76 36.82 -1.79
C LEU A 450 25.44 35.54 -2.31
N GLU A 451 24.93 34.38 -1.92
CA GLU A 451 25.30 33.10 -2.53
C GLU A 451 24.77 33.01 -3.96
N SER A 452 25.46 32.28 -4.83
CA SER A 452 25.19 32.22 -6.27
C SER A 452 23.85 31.58 -6.65
N ASP A 453 23.16 30.90 -5.73
CA ASP A 453 21.91 30.20 -5.97
C ASP A 453 20.69 30.85 -5.32
N ILE A 454 20.86 32.07 -4.79
CA ILE A 454 19.77 32.96 -4.41
C ILE A 454 19.20 33.58 -5.70
N VAL A 455 17.91 33.36 -5.94
CA VAL A 455 17.21 33.78 -7.17
C VAL A 455 16.47 35.11 -7.02
N ALA A 456 16.22 35.54 -5.79
CA ALA A 456 15.63 36.84 -5.44
C ALA A 456 15.87 37.15 -3.96
N GLN A 457 15.75 38.41 -3.56
CA GLN A 457 15.87 38.82 -2.16
C GLN A 457 14.75 39.79 -1.76
N LEU A 458 14.31 39.70 -0.52
CA LEU A 458 13.49 40.71 0.14
C LEU A 458 14.33 41.38 1.23
N ASP A 459 14.45 42.69 1.16
CA ASP A 459 15.18 43.48 2.15
C ASP A 459 14.20 44.14 3.12
N PHE A 460 14.29 43.80 4.41
CA PHE A 460 13.39 44.34 5.41
C PHE A 460 13.63 45.83 5.68
N GLU A 461 14.82 46.36 5.42
CA GLU A 461 15.10 47.80 5.57
C GLU A 461 14.25 48.64 4.60
N SER A 462 13.92 48.09 3.43
CA SER A 462 13.08 48.75 2.43
C SER A 462 11.62 48.95 2.87
N TYR A 463 11.24 48.46 4.06
CA TYR A 463 9.87 48.49 4.57
C TYR A 463 9.75 49.01 6.02
N ASN A 464 10.76 49.75 6.51
CA ASN A 464 10.72 50.37 7.84
C ASN A 464 9.65 51.49 7.93
N VAL A 465 8.87 51.53 9.01
CA VAL A 465 7.88 52.59 9.29
C VAL A 465 7.99 53.07 10.76
N PRO A 466 8.27 54.36 11.04
CA PRO A 466 8.61 55.41 10.08
C PRO A 466 9.93 55.12 9.38
N GLU A 467 10.10 55.65 8.16
CA GLU A 467 11.40 55.64 7.49
C GLU A 467 12.43 56.32 8.42
N GLY A 468 13.48 55.60 8.79
CA GLY A 468 14.48 56.07 9.75
C GLY A 468 15.85 55.45 9.50
N GLU A 469 16.91 56.13 9.93
CA GLU A 469 18.33 55.80 9.67
C GLU A 469 18.87 54.63 10.53
N GLY A 470 18.02 53.67 10.92
CA GLY A 470 18.39 52.52 11.73
C GLY A 470 18.67 51.26 10.90
N ILE A 471 19.66 50.47 11.31
CA ILE A 471 19.94 49.15 10.70
C ILE A 471 18.84 48.17 11.14
N ASN A 472 18.15 47.55 10.18
CA ASN A 472 17.17 46.52 10.51
C ASN A 472 17.92 45.21 10.80
N LEU A 473 17.90 44.78 12.06
CA LEU A 473 18.59 43.55 12.49
C LEU A 473 17.97 42.27 11.89
N LEU A 474 16.76 42.34 11.33
CA LEU A 474 16.17 41.27 10.51
C LEU A 474 16.87 41.15 9.15
N GLY A 475 17.60 42.15 8.66
CA GLY A 475 18.41 42.07 7.45
C GLY A 475 17.60 41.75 6.19
N ARG A 476 17.98 40.67 5.48
CA ARG A 476 17.38 40.29 4.21
C ARG A 476 17.03 38.81 4.20
N ILE A 477 16.10 38.42 3.35
CA ILE A 477 15.83 37.01 3.04
C ILE A 477 16.15 36.74 1.58
N GLY A 478 16.84 35.63 1.31
CA GLY A 478 17.19 35.19 -0.03
C GLY A 478 16.39 33.97 -0.43
N TYR A 479 15.57 34.06 -1.48
CA TYR A 479 14.81 32.94 -2.02
C TYR A 479 15.71 32.02 -2.83
N ARG A 480 15.54 30.71 -2.70
CA ARG A 480 16.25 29.70 -3.48
C ARG A 480 15.34 28.95 -4.44
N SER A 481 15.98 28.29 -5.39
CA SER A 481 15.34 27.32 -6.28
C SER A 481 15.10 25.98 -5.56
N GLU A 482 14.05 25.29 -5.95
CA GLU A 482 13.72 23.97 -5.44
C GLU A 482 14.32 22.86 -6.29
N GLN A 483 14.43 21.65 -5.74
CA GLN A 483 15.00 20.49 -6.41
C GLN A 483 13.91 19.54 -6.90
N LEU A 484 13.73 19.46 -8.22
CA LEU A 484 12.83 18.51 -8.87
C LEU A 484 13.60 17.26 -9.33
N PHE A 485 13.07 16.08 -8.97
CA PHE A 485 13.56 14.78 -9.46
C PHE A 485 12.51 14.19 -10.41
N SER A 486 12.68 14.41 -11.72
CA SER A 486 11.75 13.88 -12.72
C SER A 486 12.09 12.44 -13.12
N VAL A 487 11.07 11.60 -13.30
CA VAL A 487 11.20 10.28 -13.94
C VAL A 487 11.71 10.34 -15.39
N LEU A 488 11.60 11.48 -16.07
CA LEU A 488 12.19 11.71 -17.40
C LEU A 488 13.64 12.22 -17.32
N GLY A 489 14.10 12.62 -16.13
CA GLY A 489 15.44 13.11 -15.89
C GLY A 489 16.47 11.99 -15.69
N LYS A 490 17.73 12.37 -15.45
CA LYS A 490 18.76 11.43 -15.03
C LYS A 490 18.46 10.97 -13.59
N PRO A 491 18.45 9.66 -13.28
CA PRO A 491 18.24 9.17 -11.92
C PRO A 491 19.18 9.86 -10.91
N ASN A 492 18.63 10.30 -9.77
CA ASN A 492 19.33 11.03 -8.71
C ASN A 492 19.93 12.40 -9.10
N ALA A 493 19.64 12.90 -10.30
CA ALA A 493 20.04 14.25 -10.68
C ALA A 493 18.88 15.22 -10.45
N ALA A 494 19.06 16.14 -9.50
CA ALA A 494 18.09 17.20 -9.24
C ALA A 494 18.15 18.27 -10.35
N GLN A 495 16.98 18.73 -10.79
CA GLN A 495 16.83 19.97 -11.54
C GLN A 495 16.48 21.09 -10.58
N ARG A 496 17.28 22.16 -10.56
CA ARG A 496 17.00 23.34 -9.75
C ARG A 496 16.05 24.27 -10.51
N LEU A 497 14.85 24.47 -9.97
CA LEU A 497 13.79 25.24 -10.61
C LEU A 497 13.12 26.16 -9.58
N LEU A 498 12.92 27.42 -9.93
CA LEU A 498 12.01 28.30 -9.20
C LEU A 498 10.56 28.08 -9.66
N TRP A 499 10.37 27.96 -10.97
CA TRP A 499 9.05 27.86 -11.60
C TRP A 499 8.73 26.43 -12.04
N LEU A 500 7.69 25.87 -11.44
CA LEU A 500 7.04 24.63 -11.87
C LEU A 500 5.95 24.99 -12.88
N ARG A 501 6.15 24.65 -14.16
CA ARG A 501 5.23 25.02 -15.23
C ARG A 501 4.11 23.98 -15.40
N ILE A 502 2.92 24.47 -15.72
CA ILE A 502 1.78 23.64 -16.15
C ILE A 502 1.96 23.31 -17.65
N SER A 503 1.43 22.16 -18.08
CA SER A 503 1.41 21.78 -19.51
C SER A 503 0.63 22.78 -20.37
N GLN A 504 1.09 22.97 -21.61
CA GLN A 504 0.49 23.91 -22.55
C GLN A 504 -0.92 23.52 -22.94
N ASN A 505 -1.20 22.21 -23.06
CA ASN A 505 -2.54 21.71 -23.36
C ASN A 505 -3.56 22.12 -22.27
N TRP A 506 -3.15 22.04 -21.00
CA TRP A 506 -3.99 22.46 -19.87
C TRP A 506 -4.15 23.99 -19.82
N LEU A 507 -3.10 24.73 -20.17
CA LEU A 507 -3.18 26.19 -20.24
C LEU A 507 -4.10 26.66 -21.37
N GLN A 508 -4.04 26.05 -22.56
CA GLN A 508 -4.96 26.34 -23.66
C GLN A 508 -6.41 26.03 -23.28
N LEU A 509 -6.64 24.89 -22.60
CA LEU A 509 -7.95 24.56 -22.06
C LEU A 509 -8.43 25.62 -21.06
N ALA A 510 -7.54 26.09 -20.16
CA ALA A 510 -7.88 27.16 -19.22
C ALA A 510 -8.26 28.47 -19.90
N THR A 511 -7.54 28.87 -20.96
CA THR A 511 -7.87 30.07 -21.75
C THR A 511 -9.26 29.96 -22.39
N SER A 512 -9.71 28.76 -22.77
CA SER A 512 -11.07 28.57 -23.30
C SER A 512 -12.20 28.84 -22.27
N LEU A 513 -11.86 28.96 -20.99
CA LEU A 513 -12.79 29.31 -19.91
C LEU A 513 -12.90 30.84 -19.70
N GLU A 514 -12.05 31.65 -20.34
CA GLU A 514 -12.13 33.10 -20.24
C GLU A 514 -13.50 33.59 -20.72
N GLY A 515 -14.13 34.47 -19.93
CA GLY A 515 -15.51 34.91 -20.15
C GLY A 515 -16.59 34.05 -19.50
N MET A 516 -16.22 32.96 -18.80
CA MET A 516 -17.15 32.23 -17.93
C MET A 516 -17.79 33.16 -16.90
N GLU A 517 -19.11 33.03 -16.73
CA GLU A 517 -19.82 33.77 -15.71
C GLU A 517 -19.54 33.17 -14.32
N LEU A 518 -19.05 34.02 -13.42
CA LEU A 518 -18.73 33.66 -12.04
C LEU A 518 -19.78 34.20 -11.09
N GLU A 519 -20.07 33.44 -10.04
CA GLU A 519 -21.05 33.85 -9.05
C GLU A 519 -20.59 35.04 -8.23
N ARG A 520 -21.44 36.06 -8.17
CA ARG A 520 -21.17 37.32 -7.46
C ARG A 520 -21.78 37.36 -6.07
N CYS A 521 -22.84 36.59 -5.85
CA CYS A 521 -23.73 36.74 -4.70
C CYS A 521 -23.81 35.44 -3.91
N VAL A 522 -23.69 35.55 -2.59
CA VAL A 522 -23.99 34.44 -1.68
C VAL A 522 -25.50 34.30 -1.52
N ASN A 523 -26.21 35.44 -1.51
CA ASN A 523 -27.67 35.54 -1.53
C ASN A 523 -28.08 36.91 -2.08
N SER A 524 -29.39 37.17 -2.19
CA SER A 524 -29.94 38.43 -2.73
C SER A 524 -29.52 39.70 -1.98
N SER A 525 -29.02 39.57 -0.74
CA SER A 525 -28.60 40.68 0.12
C SER A 525 -27.08 40.81 0.26
N PHE A 526 -26.31 39.82 -0.19
CA PHE A 526 -24.86 39.79 -0.04
C PHE A 526 -24.18 39.46 -1.37
N CYS A 527 -23.80 40.51 -2.09
CA CYS A 527 -23.13 40.46 -3.38
C CYS A 527 -21.82 41.24 -3.34
N LEU A 528 -20.83 40.74 -4.06
CA LEU A 528 -19.61 41.50 -4.32
C LEU A 528 -19.93 42.77 -5.12
N PRO A 529 -19.23 43.89 -4.85
CA PRO A 529 -19.49 45.17 -5.53
C PRO A 529 -19.14 45.12 -7.03
N GLN A 530 -18.21 44.24 -7.41
CA GLN A 530 -17.73 44.06 -8.77
C GLN A 530 -18.11 42.67 -9.26
N LYS A 531 -18.35 42.50 -10.57
CA LYS A 531 -18.54 41.17 -11.15
C LYS A 531 -17.19 40.45 -11.16
N PRO A 532 -17.06 39.24 -10.58
CA PRO A 532 -15.79 38.54 -10.59
C PRO A 532 -15.38 38.14 -11.99
N LYS A 533 -14.07 38.06 -12.21
CA LYS A 533 -13.47 37.64 -13.49
C LYS A 533 -12.55 36.43 -13.31
N LEU A 534 -12.40 35.66 -14.39
CA LEU A 534 -11.38 34.62 -14.51
C LEU A 534 -10.11 35.22 -15.11
N VAL A 535 -8.96 34.96 -14.48
CA VAL A 535 -7.64 35.43 -14.93
C VAL A 535 -6.71 34.24 -15.15
N VAL A 536 -6.30 34.00 -16.40
CA VAL A 536 -5.42 32.89 -16.77
C VAL A 536 -4.01 33.41 -17.07
N GLY A 537 -2.98 32.64 -16.70
CA GLY A 537 -1.63 32.84 -17.23
C GLY A 537 -0.67 33.69 -16.39
N LEU A 538 -1.06 34.04 -15.16
CA LEU A 538 -0.17 34.67 -14.17
C LEU A 538 0.59 33.60 -13.35
N GLY A 539 1.46 34.01 -12.44
CA GLY A 539 2.16 33.10 -11.53
C GLY A 539 1.34 32.81 -10.27
N GLY A 540 1.41 31.59 -9.77
CA GLY A 540 0.92 31.22 -8.44
C GLY A 540 2.11 30.95 -7.53
N SER A 541 1.88 30.97 -6.21
CA SER A 541 2.91 30.52 -5.29
C SER A 541 2.35 29.75 -4.11
N ILE A 542 3.18 28.84 -3.59
CA ILE A 542 3.00 28.32 -2.25
C ILE A 542 3.83 29.13 -1.28
N ASN A 543 3.23 29.52 -0.16
CA ASN A 543 3.96 29.90 1.04
C ASN A 543 3.41 29.14 2.25
N ASN A 544 4.26 28.76 3.21
CA ASN A 544 3.84 28.21 4.50
C ASN A 544 3.23 29.28 5.43
N ILE A 545 3.02 30.50 4.92
CA ILE A 545 2.65 31.67 5.68
C ILE A 545 1.41 32.27 5.01
N PHE A 546 0.38 32.53 5.81
CA PHE A 546 -0.76 33.32 5.39
C PHE A 546 -0.33 34.77 5.14
N VAL A 547 -0.53 35.26 3.92
CA VAL A 547 -0.09 36.61 3.53
C VAL A 547 -1.16 37.63 3.88
N ASP A 548 -1.03 38.25 5.06
CA ASP A 548 -1.84 39.39 5.52
C ASP A 548 -1.00 40.66 5.68
N ASN A 549 -0.13 40.91 4.70
CA ASN A 549 0.73 42.08 4.68
C ASN A 549 0.80 42.65 3.26
N ALA A 550 0.30 43.87 3.09
CA ALA A 550 0.22 44.52 1.78
C ALA A 550 1.60 44.72 1.13
N ALA A 551 2.63 45.03 1.91
CA ALA A 551 3.97 45.22 1.40
C ALA A 551 4.60 43.91 0.90
N TYR A 552 4.41 42.82 1.65
CA TYR A 552 4.87 41.50 1.23
C TYR A 552 4.10 40.99 0.00
N ARG A 553 2.79 41.22 -0.03
CA ARG A 553 1.93 40.96 -1.19
C ARG A 553 2.46 41.68 -2.44
N ASP A 554 2.72 42.97 -2.35
CA ASP A 554 3.21 43.78 -3.47
C ASP A 554 4.60 43.32 -3.93
N PHE A 555 5.48 42.96 -2.99
CA PHE A 555 6.77 42.34 -3.29
C PHE A 555 6.62 41.07 -4.13
N LEU A 556 5.73 40.15 -3.74
CA LEU A 556 5.51 38.89 -4.47
C LEU A 556 5.09 39.14 -5.93
N PHE A 557 4.19 40.10 -6.15
CA PHE A 557 3.73 40.43 -7.49
C PHE A 557 4.79 41.18 -8.30
N GLN A 558 5.42 42.20 -7.75
CA GLN A 558 6.43 42.99 -8.47
C GLN A 558 7.67 42.17 -8.81
N THR A 559 8.12 41.31 -7.89
CA THR A 559 9.35 40.52 -8.06
C THR A 559 9.13 39.28 -8.91
N PHE A 560 8.02 38.56 -8.71
CA PHE A 560 7.81 37.24 -9.31
C PHE A 560 6.59 37.16 -10.24
N GLN A 561 5.78 38.21 -10.36
CA GLN A 561 4.49 38.16 -11.07
C GLN A 561 3.55 37.09 -10.49
N ILE A 562 3.63 36.87 -9.18
CA ILE A 562 2.72 35.98 -8.44
C ILE A 562 1.40 36.73 -8.19
N SER A 563 0.30 36.23 -8.73
CA SER A 563 -1.05 36.79 -8.54
C SER A 563 -1.85 36.09 -7.46
N SER A 564 -1.50 34.86 -7.10
CA SER A 564 -2.19 34.10 -6.06
C SER A 564 -1.23 33.33 -5.16
N VAL A 565 -1.60 33.24 -3.89
CA VAL A 565 -0.84 32.51 -2.88
C VAL A 565 -1.74 31.47 -2.21
N ASP A 566 -1.31 30.22 -2.18
CA ASP A 566 -1.94 29.12 -1.45
C ASP A 566 -0.88 28.33 -0.65
N MET A 567 -1.26 27.19 -0.05
CA MET A 567 -0.34 26.36 0.74
C MET A 567 -0.04 25.00 0.07
N GLU A 568 -0.70 24.66 -1.05
CA GLU A 568 -0.78 23.29 -1.57
C GLU A 568 -0.43 23.13 -3.07
N SER A 569 -0.72 24.11 -3.93
CA SER A 569 -0.69 23.92 -5.40
C SER A 569 0.66 23.50 -5.96
N ALA A 570 1.75 24.20 -5.64
CA ALA A 570 3.10 23.80 -6.06
C ALA A 570 3.51 22.39 -5.59
N ALA A 571 3.02 21.88 -4.45
CA ALA A 571 3.30 20.53 -3.96
C ALA A 571 2.56 19.47 -4.80
N VAL A 572 1.30 19.75 -5.17
CA VAL A 572 0.53 18.91 -6.12
C VAL A 572 1.23 18.88 -7.48
N VAL A 573 1.62 20.05 -7.99
CA VAL A 573 2.32 20.18 -9.27
C VAL A 573 3.67 19.47 -9.24
N MET A 574 4.49 19.68 -8.21
CA MET A 574 5.79 19.04 -8.05
C MET A 574 5.67 17.51 -8.00
N THR A 575 4.72 17.00 -7.22
CA THR A 575 4.48 15.55 -7.11
C THR A 575 4.06 14.97 -8.46
N SER A 576 3.18 15.66 -9.18
CA SER A 576 2.73 15.26 -10.52
C SER A 576 3.90 15.25 -11.52
N LEU A 577 4.70 16.31 -11.55
CA LEU A 577 5.88 16.42 -12.42
C LEU A 577 6.93 15.33 -12.12
N SER A 578 7.16 15.04 -10.85
CA SER A 578 8.09 14.00 -10.41
C SER A 578 7.67 12.60 -10.89
N ASN A 579 6.36 12.36 -11.03
CA ASN A 579 5.78 11.10 -11.51
C ASN A 579 5.54 11.07 -13.03
N GLY A 580 6.02 12.06 -13.79
CA GLY A 580 6.01 12.02 -15.25
C GLY A 580 4.73 12.50 -15.91
N PHE A 581 3.90 13.27 -15.19
CA PHE A 581 2.75 13.98 -15.76
C PHE A 581 3.18 15.23 -16.55
N ILE A 582 4.14 15.05 -17.45
CA ILE A 582 4.67 16.06 -18.37
C ILE A 582 4.33 15.57 -19.77
N GLN A 583 3.43 16.25 -20.48
CA GLN A 583 3.32 16.06 -21.92
C GLN A 583 4.17 17.03 -22.74
N ASP A 584 4.74 18.10 -22.18
CA ASP A 584 5.30 19.19 -23.02
C ASP A 584 6.70 19.73 -22.63
N TYR A 585 7.58 18.96 -21.96
CA TYR A 585 8.92 19.49 -21.61
C TYR A 585 10.14 18.76 -22.18
N LEU A 586 9.96 17.68 -22.95
CA LEU A 586 11.04 17.03 -23.69
C LEU A 586 10.53 16.42 -25.01
N THR A 587 10.04 17.27 -25.92
CA THR A 587 10.38 17.40 -27.35
C THR A 587 9.38 18.33 -28.01
#